data_AF-E1NRL1-F1
#
_entry.id   AF-E1NRL1-F1
#
_cell.length_a   1.000
_cell.length_b   1.000
_cell.length_c   1.000
_cell.angle_alpha   90.00
_cell.angle_beta   90.00
_cell.angle_gamma   90.00
#
_symmetry.space_group_name_H-M   'P 1'
#
loop_
_entity.id
_entity.type
_entity.pdbx_description
1 polymer ?
#
loop_
_entity_poly.entity_id
_entity_poly.type
_entity_poly.pdbx_seq_one_letter_code
_entity_poly.pdbx_strand_id
1 'polypeptide(L)'
;MKINEGIDNEIICQMVELKLLSAFGTMPEFRHCVFCDASQGIFDFSLPLGGIVCKNHFGSANTRMCLDVKTMGLIRTLALIDIQQLGQINISDNLKQQSRKFIDILYEQYLDLHLKTKKYLKEVL
;
A
#
# COMPACT_ATOMS: atom_id res chain seq x y z
N MET A 1 -16.66 5.27 15.32
CA MET A 1 -15.35 4.66 15.01
C MET A 1 -15.62 3.58 13.97
N LYS A 2 -15.09 3.71 12.75
CA LYS A 2 -15.43 2.87 11.57
C LYS A 2 -15.33 1.35 11.81
N ILE A 3 -14.55 0.92 12.80
CA ILE A 3 -14.46 -0.47 13.31
C ILE A 3 -15.83 -1.01 13.75
N ASN A 4 -16.71 -0.16 14.29
CA ASN A 4 -18.03 -0.55 14.78
C ASN A 4 -19.12 -0.53 13.68
N GLU A 5 -18.77 -0.17 12.44
CA GLU A 5 -19.70 -0.04 11.31
C GLU A 5 -19.68 -1.27 10.39
N GLY A 6 -19.02 -2.36 10.79
CA GLY A 6 -18.93 -3.60 10.01
C GLY A 6 -17.96 -3.52 8.82
N ILE A 7 -17.08 -2.52 8.80
CA ILE A 7 -16.01 -2.41 7.82
C ILE A 7 -14.91 -3.41 8.18
N ASP A 8 -14.32 -4.03 7.16
CA ASP A 8 -13.23 -4.99 7.35
C ASP A 8 -12.05 -4.35 8.10
N ASN A 9 -11.78 -4.86 9.30
CA ASN A 9 -10.72 -4.38 10.18
C ASN A 9 -9.33 -4.45 9.53
N GLU A 10 -9.09 -5.43 8.67
CA GLU A 10 -7.81 -5.55 7.98
C GLU A 10 -7.57 -4.37 7.04
N ILE A 11 -8.61 -3.92 6.32
CA ILE A 11 -8.51 -2.77 5.43
C ILE A 11 -8.25 -1.49 6.22
N ILE A 12 -8.94 -1.32 7.36
CA ILE A 12 -8.70 -0.20 8.25
C ILE A 12 -7.24 -0.19 8.73
N CYS A 13 -6.71 -1.33 9.16
CA CYS A 13 -5.32 -1.46 9.58
C CYS A 13 -4.36 -1.09 8.44
N GLN A 14 -4.52 -1.67 7.25
CA GLN A 14 -3.66 -1.38 6.10
C GLN A 14 -3.69 0.10 5.70
N MET A 15 -4.87 0.73 5.75
CA MET A 15 -5.03 2.15 5.48
C MET A 15 -4.29 3.02 6.49
N VAL A 16 -4.38 2.68 7.77
CA VAL A 16 -3.64 3.37 8.84
C VAL A 16 -2.14 3.16 8.67
N GLU A 17 -1.69 1.94 8.38
CA GLU A 17 -0.29 1.61 8.13
C GLU A 17 0.29 2.44 6.97
N LEU A 18 -0.43 2.56 5.86
CA LEU A 18 -0.01 3.39 4.72
C LEU A 18 0.10 4.88 5.09
N LYS A 19 -0.84 5.41 5.87
CA LYS A 19 -0.80 6.81 6.33
C LYS A 19 0.34 7.05 7.32
N LEU A 20 0.63 6.08 8.19
CA LEU A 20 1.70 6.16 9.20
C LEU A 20 3.11 6.22 8.58
N LEU A 21 3.32 5.70 7.38
CA LEU A 21 4.62 5.83 6.68
C LEU A 21 5.10 7.29 6.68
N SER A 22 4.20 8.22 6.35
CA SER A 22 4.49 9.67 6.33
C SER A 22 4.87 10.22 7.70
N ALA A 23 4.27 9.71 8.78
CA ALA A 23 4.56 10.12 10.15
C ALA A 23 5.96 9.66 10.59
N PHE A 24 6.47 8.56 10.03
CA PHE A 24 7.82 8.05 10.28
C PHE A 24 8.87 8.63 9.30
N GLY A 25 8.53 9.69 8.56
CA GLY A 25 9.48 10.42 7.72
C GLY A 25 9.72 9.81 6.33
N THR A 26 8.93 8.81 5.93
CA THR A 26 8.98 8.26 4.57
C THR A 26 7.67 8.49 3.86
N MET A 27 7.71 9.13 2.69
CA MET A 27 6.49 9.49 1.97
C MET A 27 6.53 8.90 0.56
N PRO A 28 6.16 7.62 0.40
CA PRO A 28 6.05 7.03 -0.92
C PRO A 28 5.01 7.78 -1.78
N GLU A 29 5.31 7.95 -3.06
CA GLU A 29 4.42 8.64 -3.99
C GLU A 29 3.40 7.67 -4.60
N PHE A 30 2.12 7.83 -4.23
CA PHE A 30 1.00 7.03 -4.74
C PHE A 30 0.03 7.81 -5.64
N ARG A 31 0.21 9.11 -5.80
CA ARG A 31 -0.69 9.99 -6.56
C ARG A 31 -0.34 9.98 -8.04
N HIS A 32 0.93 10.11 -8.38
CA HIS A 32 1.39 10.30 -9.76
C HIS A 32 2.60 9.44 -10.11
N CYS A 33 2.74 9.12 -11.40
CA CYS A 33 3.93 8.47 -11.93
C CYS A 33 5.17 9.32 -11.67
N VAL A 34 6.19 8.75 -11.04
CA VAL A 34 7.48 9.43 -10.74
C VAL A 34 8.25 9.92 -11.96
N PHE A 35 7.87 9.51 -13.18
CA PHE A 35 8.52 9.90 -14.43
C PHE A 35 7.76 10.96 -15.24
N CYS A 36 6.43 11.02 -15.14
CA CYS A 36 5.62 11.79 -16.09
C CYS A 36 4.33 12.36 -15.50
N ASP A 37 4.18 12.31 -14.18
CA ASP A 37 3.05 12.88 -13.43
C ASP A 37 1.66 12.34 -13.79
N ALA A 38 1.57 11.24 -14.55
CA ALA A 38 0.29 10.61 -14.85
C ALA A 38 -0.39 10.15 -13.55
N SER A 39 -1.62 10.59 -13.30
CA SER A 39 -2.45 10.17 -12.14
C SER A 39 -3.38 9.00 -12.46
N GLN A 40 -3.67 8.76 -13.74
CA GLN A 40 -4.65 7.79 -14.22
C GLN A 40 -4.00 6.68 -15.04
N GLY A 41 -4.62 5.49 -15.01
CA GLY A 41 -4.17 4.30 -15.75
C GLY A 41 -3.69 3.16 -14.85
N ILE A 42 -2.91 2.25 -15.44
CA ILE A 42 -2.32 1.11 -14.74
C ILE A 42 -0.96 1.54 -14.19
N PHE A 43 -0.73 1.21 -12.92
CA PHE A 43 0.49 1.54 -12.21
C PHE A 43 1.06 0.30 -11.56
N ASP A 44 2.32 0.41 -11.21
CA ASP A 44 3.06 -0.51 -10.36
C ASP A 44 3.97 0.31 -9.44
N PHE A 45 4.55 -0.31 -8.42
CA PHE A 45 5.40 0.39 -7.46
C PHE A 45 6.87 0.05 -7.66
N SER A 46 7.75 1.01 -7.41
CA SER A 46 9.19 0.79 -7.38
C SER A 46 9.77 1.28 -6.05
N LEU A 47 10.33 0.33 -5.28
CA LEU A 47 10.94 0.63 -3.97
C LEU A 47 12.10 1.63 -4.07
N PRO A 48 13.07 1.47 -4.99
CA PRO A 48 14.20 2.40 -5.10
C PRO A 48 13.77 3.80 -5.58
N LEU A 49 12.72 3.90 -6.39
CA LEU A 49 12.20 5.18 -6.85
C LEU A 49 11.25 5.84 -5.84
N GLY A 50 10.85 5.13 -4.79
CA GLY A 50 9.97 5.66 -3.75
C GLY A 50 8.54 5.92 -4.21
N GLY A 51 8.07 5.32 -5.31
CA GLY A 51 6.79 5.71 -5.86
C GLY A 51 6.26 4.84 -7.00
N ILE A 52 5.06 5.20 -7.46
CA ILE A 52 4.39 4.51 -8.55
C ILE A 52 4.97 4.88 -9.92
N VAL A 53 4.95 3.90 -10.82
CA VAL A 53 5.36 4.02 -12.22
C VAL A 53 4.15 3.66 -13.08
N CYS A 54 3.82 4.45 -14.10
CA CYS A 54 2.72 4.13 -15.01
C CYS A 54 3.14 3.11 -16.07
N LYS A 55 2.15 2.45 -16.69
CA LYS A 55 2.37 1.44 -17.74
C LYS A 55 3.31 1.90 -18.87
N ASN A 56 3.31 3.19 -19.22
CA ASN A 56 4.17 3.72 -20.29
C ASN A 56 5.66 3.70 -19.91
N HIS A 57 5.98 3.73 -18.62
CA HIS A 57 7.36 3.71 -18.10
C HIS A 57 7.76 2.35 -17.51
N PHE A 58 6.93 1.33 -17.70
CA PHE A 58 7.19 -0.03 -17.23
C PHE A 58 8.47 -0.64 -17.78
N GLY A 59 8.84 -0.34 -19.04
CA GLY A 59 10.08 -0.82 -19.65
C GLY A 59 11.32 -0.04 -19.22
N SER A 60 11.15 1.19 -18.73
CA SER A 60 12.26 2.03 -18.24
C SER A 60 12.58 1.74 -16.77
N ALA A 61 11.60 1.22 -16.01
CA ALA A 61 11.73 0.93 -14.60
C ALA A 61 12.00 -0.58 -14.36
N ASN A 62 13.26 -0.99 -14.43
CA ASN A 62 13.71 -2.36 -14.12
C ASN A 62 13.52 -2.73 -12.63
N THR A 63 13.21 -1.76 -11.78
CA THR A 63 13.09 -1.85 -10.32
C THR A 63 11.64 -1.95 -9.85
N ARG A 64 10.73 -2.34 -10.73
CA ARG A 64 9.31 -2.53 -10.41
C ARG A 64 9.06 -3.81 -9.62
N MET A 65 8.04 -3.77 -8.77
CA MET A 65 7.63 -4.92 -7.96
C MET A 65 6.76 -5.93 -8.74
N CYS A 66 6.26 -5.57 -9.93
CA CYS A 66 5.41 -6.42 -10.76
C CYS A 66 4.15 -6.90 -10.03
N LEU A 67 3.50 -6.01 -9.29
CA LEU A 67 2.27 -6.32 -8.55
C LEU A 67 1.10 -6.58 -9.50
N ASP A 68 0.13 -7.36 -9.03
CA ASP A 68 -1.16 -7.46 -9.72
C ASP A 68 -1.86 -6.09 -9.74
N VAL A 69 -2.51 -5.77 -10.87
CA VAL A 69 -3.15 -4.47 -11.11
C VAL A 69 -4.22 -4.16 -10.06
N LYS A 70 -4.97 -5.16 -9.59
CA LYS A 70 -5.98 -4.97 -8.53
C LYS A 70 -5.31 -4.67 -7.20
N THR A 71 -4.17 -5.30 -6.93
CA THR A 71 -3.39 -5.07 -5.70
C THR A 71 -2.90 -3.62 -5.66
N MET A 72 -2.26 -3.14 -6.73
CA MET A 72 -1.81 -1.76 -6.81
C MET A 72 -2.99 -0.77 -6.77
N GLY A 73 -4.12 -1.10 -7.42
CA GLY A 73 -5.34 -0.30 -7.35
C GLY A 73 -5.89 -0.17 -5.92
N LEU A 74 -5.93 -1.27 -5.16
CA LEU A 74 -6.33 -1.25 -3.77
C LEU A 74 -5.38 -0.39 -2.92
N ILE A 75 -4.06 -0.63 -3.03
CA ILE A 75 -3.05 0.12 -2.27
C ILE A 75 -3.19 1.62 -2.52
N ARG A 76 -3.29 2.06 -3.79
CA ARG A 76 -3.49 3.48 -4.12
C ARG A 76 -4.78 4.02 -3.54
N THR A 77 -5.86 3.25 -3.60
CA THR A 77 -7.14 3.65 -3.00
C THR A 77 -6.98 3.90 -1.50
N LEU A 78 -6.42 2.92 -0.77
CA LEU A 78 -6.23 3.04 0.68
C LEU A 78 -5.26 4.17 1.07
N ALA A 79 -4.19 4.37 0.30
CA ALA A 79 -3.22 5.43 0.57
C ALA A 79 -3.82 6.85 0.39
N LEU A 80 -4.71 7.02 -0.58
CA LEU A 80 -5.17 8.35 -1.01
C LEU A 80 -6.49 8.81 -0.40
N ILE A 81 -7.42 7.90 -0.09
CA ILE A 81 -8.73 8.31 0.45
C ILE A 81 -8.66 8.56 1.97
N ASP A 82 -9.65 9.27 2.52
CA ASP A 82 -9.85 9.38 3.96
C ASP A 82 -10.65 8.17 4.47
N ILE A 83 -10.38 7.71 5.70
CA ILE A 83 -11.11 6.59 6.31
C ILE A 83 -12.61 6.89 6.41
N GLN A 84 -12.99 8.16 6.53
CA GLN A 84 -14.39 8.60 6.51
C GLN A 84 -15.08 8.28 5.17
N GLN A 85 -14.33 8.34 4.06
CA GLN A 85 -14.80 8.06 2.71
C GLN A 85 -14.87 6.56 2.38
N LEU A 86 -14.34 5.71 3.27
CA LEU A 86 -14.40 4.26 3.12
C LEU A 86 -15.83 3.76 3.36
N GLY A 87 -16.48 3.28 2.30
CA GLY A 87 -17.79 2.63 2.36
C GLY A 87 -17.70 1.15 2.72
N GLN A 88 -18.79 0.40 2.49
CA GLN A 88 -18.71 -1.06 2.48
C GLN A 88 -17.95 -1.51 1.23
N ILE A 89 -16.91 -2.30 1.44
CA ILE A 89 -16.05 -2.83 0.39
C ILE A 89 -15.91 -4.33 0.61
N ASN A 90 -16.22 -5.09 -0.43
CA ASN A 90 -16.02 -6.53 -0.45
C ASN A 90 -14.70 -6.81 -1.16
N ILE A 91 -13.66 -7.11 -0.39
CA ILE A 91 -12.31 -7.38 -0.89
C ILE A 91 -12.00 -8.84 -0.59
N SER A 92 -11.58 -9.58 -1.61
CA SER A 92 -11.22 -10.99 -1.44
C SER A 92 -10.01 -11.15 -0.52
N ASP A 93 -9.96 -12.25 0.23
CA ASP A 93 -8.87 -12.50 1.18
C ASP A 93 -7.50 -12.54 0.50
N ASN A 94 -7.42 -13.05 -0.74
CA ASN A 94 -6.18 -13.00 -1.52
C ASN A 94 -5.72 -11.56 -1.77
N LEU A 95 -6.63 -10.67 -2.17
CA LEU A 95 -6.28 -9.28 -2.46
C LEU A 95 -5.85 -8.52 -1.20
N LYS A 96 -6.47 -8.81 -0.06
CA LYS A 96 -6.04 -8.33 1.25
C LYS A 96 -4.64 -8.85 1.64
N GLN A 97 -4.38 -10.13 1.38
CA GLN A 97 -3.08 -10.72 1.65
C GLN A 97 -1.95 -10.10 0.80
N GLN A 98 -2.19 -9.87 -0.51
CA GLN A 98 -1.19 -9.26 -1.38
C GLN A 98 -0.87 -7.81 -0.98
N SER A 99 -1.91 -7.03 -0.67
CA SER A 99 -1.75 -5.64 -0.21
C SER A 99 -1.03 -5.57 1.14
N ARG A 100 -1.35 -6.47 2.08
CA ARG A 100 -0.61 -6.61 3.35
C ARG A 100 0.87 -6.92 3.12
N LYS A 101 1.19 -7.89 2.26
CA LYS A 101 2.59 -8.23 1.93
C LYS A 101 3.35 -7.03 1.36
N PHE A 102 2.70 -6.25 0.50
CA PHE A 102 3.30 -5.02 -0.02
C PHE A 102 3.60 -4.01 1.10
N ILE A 103 2.64 -3.76 2.00
CA ILE A 103 2.82 -2.84 3.13
C ILE A 103 3.94 -3.34 4.06
N ASP A 104 3.98 -4.65 4.34
CA ASP A 104 5.05 -5.27 5.12
C ASP A 104 6.44 -4.94 4.52
N ILE A 105 6.59 -5.08 3.20
CA ILE A 105 7.83 -4.75 2.49
C ILE A 105 8.15 -3.25 2.60
N LEU A 106 7.17 -2.35 2.50
CA LEU A 106 7.42 -0.92 2.67
C LEU A 106 7.99 -0.61 4.06
N TYR A 107 7.42 -1.21 5.10
CA TYR A 107 7.88 -1.00 6.47
C TYR A 107 9.30 -1.53 6.69
N GLU A 108 9.61 -2.71 6.15
CA GLU A 108 10.95 -3.29 6.22
C GLU A 108 11.98 -2.41 5.48
N GLN A 109 11.64 -1.91 4.29
CA GLN A 109 12.59 -1.15 3.46
C GLN A 109 12.76 0.30 3.90
N TYR A 110 11.69 0.98 4.31
CA TYR A 110 11.72 2.41 4.56
C TYR A 110 11.99 2.80 6.01
N LEU A 111 11.62 1.95 6.95
CA LEU A 111 11.73 2.28 8.37
C LEU A 111 12.84 1.50 9.06
N ASP A 112 13.51 0.59 8.35
CA ASP A 112 14.44 -0.42 8.92
C ASP A 112 13.84 -1.07 10.19
N LEU A 113 12.51 -1.14 10.22
CA LEU A 113 11.74 -1.62 11.36
C LEU A 113 11.72 -3.14 11.26
N HIS A 114 12.83 -3.76 11.67
CA HIS A 114 12.81 -5.12 12.18
C HIS A 114 12.07 -5.15 13.54
N LEU A 115 10.78 -4.79 13.53
CA LEU A 115 9.93 -4.80 14.72
C LEU A 115 9.80 -6.24 15.21
N LYS A 116 10.58 -6.59 16.24
CA LYS A 116 10.46 -7.85 16.99
C LYS A 116 9.00 -8.13 17.41
N THR A 117 8.21 -7.08 17.63
CA THR A 117 6.78 -7.13 17.97
C THR A 117 5.90 -7.70 16.85
N LYS A 118 6.24 -7.50 15.57
CA LYS A 118 5.48 -8.05 14.42
C LYS A 118 5.64 -9.57 14.31
N LYS A 119 6.83 -10.08 14.69
CA LYS A 119 7.09 -11.53 14.77
C LYS A 119 6.28 -12.16 15.90
N TYR A 120 6.23 -11.50 17.06
CA TYR A 120 5.43 -11.94 18.21
C TYR A 120 3.92 -11.99 17.89
N LEU A 121 3.36 -10.98 17.22
CA LEU A 121 1.95 -10.98 16.83
C LEU A 121 1.59 -12.05 15.78
N LYS A 122 2.54 -12.48 14.94
CA LYS A 122 2.38 -13.63 14.01
C LYS A 122 2.53 -14.99 14.69
N GLU A 123 3.11 -15.05 15.89
CA GLU A 123 3.30 -16.30 16.65
C GLU A 123 2.16 -16.56 17.64
N VAL A 124 1.40 -15.52 18.01
CA VAL A 124 0.31 -15.60 18.99
C VAL A 124 -1.09 -15.61 18.35
N LEU A 125 -1.21 -15.21 17.07
CA LEU A 125 -2.42 -15.29 16.25
C LEU A 125 -2.28 -16.36 15.17
#